data_AF-A0AB34IY17-F1
#
_entry.id   AF-A0AB34IY17-F1
#
_cell.length_a   1.000
_cell.length_b   1.000
_cell.length_c   1.000
_cell.angle_alpha   90.00
_cell.angle_beta   90.00
_cell.angle_gamma   90.00
#
_symmetry.space_group_name_H-M   'P 1'
#
loop_
_entity.id
_entity.type
_entity.pdbx_description
1 polymer ?
#
loop_
_entity_poly.entity_id
_entity_poly.type
_entity_poly.pdbx_seq_one_letter_code
_entity_poly.pdbx_strand_id
1 'polypeptide(L)'
;MMMAAIRCGEIARRGATRSALCWAARSLPARLGSTAGARPLPVDDGAGQWRLQGPHDVGGAAALLDGRIDTSPGAPPAFWERRAHALLVHLVGSGRLKVDELRRGIEQLDEKRYASWGYYDKWAASMATVMLERGLLTEDELDDALGRSKPAATAEFSAGDAVRVLPDAPGVSQWRRPHLRVPGYLFGAVGVVERFVGVFDDPEFLAFRGSGVPQPLYRVRFSQAALGWRDEGAAKPSAVEAEVYASWLEPASHAQLAAANAGEEAARPVRAGAAACAHGHGGHDHGSRYEVEARDVAAASPEAPGERLTEALVAALSKNGTIDLEALRTAVCKVDELAAPDYASGPAALGPRLVAKAWVDPSFRDALLRDAQQALAAHLHVDATNATAPTKLIVVPNTAETHNLVVCTLCSCYPLSILGLSPAWYKDIRYRARAVRTPRSLLAEFGTVIPEETTICVHDSTADCRYIVLPQRPYGTEGWSEKDLAELVTRDSMIGVHVPSITPQ
;
A
#
# COMPACT_ATOMS: atom_id res chain seq x y z
N MET A 1 -74.87 7.01 -3.86
CA MET A 1 -75.36 5.75 -3.26
C MET A 1 -74.19 5.18 -2.46
N MET A 2 -73.99 5.47 -1.16
CA MET A 2 -74.76 4.96 0.02
C MET A 2 -74.92 3.44 -0.08
N MET A 3 -74.51 2.56 0.84
CA MET A 3 -74.27 2.54 2.30
C MET A 3 -73.41 1.26 2.58
N ALA A 4 -72.78 0.97 3.73
CA ALA A 4 -73.15 1.25 5.12
C ALA A 4 -71.93 1.18 6.06
N ALA A 5 -71.98 2.00 7.10
CA ALA A 5 -71.10 2.04 8.27
C ALA A 5 -71.64 1.17 9.42
N ILE A 6 -70.85 1.03 10.51
CA ILE A 6 -71.17 0.88 11.96
C ILE A 6 -69.92 0.24 12.62
N ARG A 7 -69.29 0.69 13.73
CA ARG A 7 -69.53 1.74 14.74
C ARG A 7 -68.20 2.03 15.49
N CYS A 8 -68.10 3.23 16.04
CA CYS A 8 -67.07 3.71 16.99
C CYS A 8 -67.28 3.18 18.42
N GLY A 9 -66.19 3.13 19.21
CA GLY A 9 -66.18 2.94 20.66
C GLY A 9 -64.88 3.43 21.32
N GLU A 10 -64.92 4.71 21.73
CA GLU A 10 -64.28 5.37 22.89
C GLU A 10 -62.80 5.15 23.31
N ILE A 11 -62.05 6.23 23.04
CA ILE A 11 -61.08 6.98 23.89
C ILE A 11 -60.94 6.53 25.36
N ALA A 12 -59.71 6.19 25.75
CA ALA A 12 -59.15 6.54 27.06
C ALA A 12 -57.69 6.99 26.91
N ARG A 13 -57.38 8.21 27.39
CA ARG A 13 -56.06 8.81 27.36
C ARG A 13 -55.28 8.54 28.66
N ARG A 14 -53.95 8.58 28.51
CA ARG A 14 -52.88 8.96 29.47
C ARG A 14 -52.19 7.84 30.25
N GLY A 15 -50.87 7.84 30.17
CA GLY A 15 -49.98 7.29 31.20
C GLY A 15 -48.65 6.81 30.64
N ALA A 16 -47.61 7.63 30.75
CA ALA A 16 -46.26 7.35 30.29
C ALA A 16 -45.62 6.11 30.97
N THR A 17 -44.70 5.42 30.29
CA THR A 17 -43.24 5.41 30.59
C THR A 17 -42.49 4.23 29.93
N ARG A 18 -41.22 4.51 29.59
CA ARG A 18 -40.09 3.59 29.34
C ARG A 18 -40.08 2.79 28.03
N SER A 19 -39.46 3.44 27.03
CA SER A 19 -38.75 2.79 25.92
C SER A 19 -37.72 1.78 26.45
N ALA A 20 -38.02 0.50 26.26
CA ALA A 20 -37.05 -0.59 26.23
C ALA A 20 -37.27 -1.32 24.91
N LEU A 21 -36.56 -0.88 23.87
CA LEU A 21 -36.54 -1.59 22.59
C LEU A 21 -35.61 -2.81 22.71
N CYS A 22 -36.22 -3.91 23.16
CA CYS A 22 -35.75 -5.26 22.89
C CYS A 22 -35.52 -5.41 21.37
N TRP A 23 -34.27 -5.65 20.99
CA TRP A 23 -33.95 -6.21 19.68
C TRP A 23 -34.61 -7.59 19.59
N ALA A 24 -35.69 -7.68 18.82
CA ALA A 24 -36.34 -8.95 18.50
C ALA A 24 -35.34 -9.83 17.75
N ALA A 25 -34.90 -10.91 18.40
CA ALA A 25 -34.20 -12.02 17.78
C ALA A 25 -35.07 -12.59 16.65
N ARG A 26 -34.80 -12.17 15.42
CA ARG A 26 -35.35 -12.82 14.24
C ARG A 26 -34.62 -14.15 14.07
N SER A 27 -35.36 -15.20 14.41
CA SER A 27 -35.20 -16.59 14.01
C SER A 27 -34.27 -16.83 12.82
N LEU A 28 -33.15 -17.50 13.09
CA LEU A 28 -32.25 -18.13 12.12
C LEU A 28 -33.05 -19.08 11.20
N PRO A 29 -32.93 -18.96 9.86
CA PRO A 29 -33.42 -20.01 8.99
C PRO A 29 -32.54 -21.25 9.13
N ALA A 30 -33.21 -22.39 9.31
CA ALA A 30 -32.61 -23.70 9.44
C ALA A 30 -31.83 -24.11 8.17
N ARG A 31 -30.63 -24.66 8.40
CA ARG A 31 -29.84 -25.56 7.54
C ARG A 31 -29.79 -25.20 6.04
N LEU A 32 -28.81 -24.37 5.68
CA LEU A 32 -28.22 -24.40 4.35
C LEU A 32 -27.25 -25.59 4.26
N GLY A 33 -27.41 -26.39 3.22
CA GLY A 33 -26.68 -27.63 2.99
C GLY A 33 -25.17 -27.43 2.89
N SER A 34 -24.45 -28.49 3.28
CA SER A 34 -23.01 -28.67 3.10
C SER A 34 -22.61 -28.45 1.64
N THR A 35 -21.96 -27.32 1.36
CA THR A 35 -21.08 -27.17 0.21
C THR A 35 -19.67 -27.55 0.65
N ALA A 36 -19.18 -28.69 0.18
CA ALA A 36 -17.77 -29.03 0.24
C ALA A 36 -17.00 -27.96 -0.54
N GLY A 37 -16.19 -27.14 0.13
CA GLY A 37 -15.38 -26.10 -0.53
C GLY A 37 -15.08 -24.84 0.28
N ALA A 38 -15.72 -24.62 1.43
CA ALA A 38 -15.31 -23.54 2.34
C ALA A 38 -14.02 -23.97 3.08
N ARG A 39 -12.86 -23.61 2.52
CA ARG A 39 -11.59 -23.62 3.25
C ARG A 39 -11.82 -22.78 4.52
N PRO A 40 -11.67 -23.32 5.75
CA PRO A 40 -11.82 -22.51 6.94
C PRO A 40 -10.84 -21.34 6.86
N LEU A 41 -11.28 -20.14 7.26
CA LEU A 41 -10.39 -19.02 7.50
C LEU A 41 -9.21 -19.55 8.32
N PRO A 42 -7.96 -19.16 8.04
CA PRO A 42 -6.82 -19.60 8.85
C PRO A 42 -7.07 -19.12 10.27
N VAL A 43 -7.59 -20.02 11.11
CA VAL A 43 -7.76 -19.78 12.54
C VAL A 43 -6.37 -19.96 13.11
N ASP A 44 -5.91 -18.95 13.86
CA ASP A 44 -4.75 -19.10 14.74
C ASP A 44 -4.94 -20.39 15.55
N ASP A 45 -4.11 -21.39 15.29
CA ASP A 45 -4.16 -22.69 15.95
C ASP A 45 -3.52 -22.63 17.35
N GLY A 46 -3.09 -21.44 17.78
CA GLY A 46 -2.43 -21.22 19.07
C GLY A 46 -1.03 -21.80 19.13
N ALA A 47 -0.44 -22.25 18.00
CA ALA A 47 0.91 -22.81 17.96
C ALA A 47 2.02 -21.74 17.94
N GLY A 48 1.68 -20.46 18.10
CA GLY A 48 2.63 -19.37 18.36
C GLY A 48 3.47 -18.94 17.15
N GLN A 49 3.02 -19.17 15.91
CA GLN A 49 3.77 -18.81 14.70
C GLN A 49 3.38 -17.47 14.07
N TRP A 50 2.30 -16.83 14.50
CA TRP A 50 1.94 -15.50 14.00
C TRP A 50 2.74 -14.44 14.76
N ARG A 51 3.53 -13.63 14.03
CA ARG A 51 4.05 -12.39 14.62
C ARG A 51 2.84 -11.55 15.03
N LEU A 52 2.70 -11.27 16.33
CA LEU A 52 1.60 -10.44 16.86
C LEU A 52 1.57 -9.03 16.26
N GLN A 53 2.69 -8.55 15.71
CA GLN A 53 2.83 -7.24 15.07
C GLN A 53 3.45 -7.40 13.67
N GLY A 54 2.68 -7.04 12.64
CA GLY A 54 3.15 -7.01 11.25
C GLY A 54 4.03 -5.79 10.97
N PRO A 55 4.81 -5.77 9.87
CA PRO A 55 5.71 -4.65 9.56
C PRO A 55 4.97 -3.32 9.28
N HIS A 56 3.66 -3.39 9.05
CA HIS A 56 2.79 -2.23 8.85
C HIS A 56 2.32 -1.59 10.15
N ASP A 57 2.30 -2.32 11.26
CA ASP A 57 1.89 -1.81 12.55
C ASP A 57 3.09 -1.13 13.24
N VAL A 58 3.29 0.14 12.89
CA VAL A 58 4.43 0.94 13.33
C VAL A 58 4.10 1.86 14.51
N GLY A 59 2.86 1.85 15.00
CA GLY A 59 2.37 2.76 16.04
C GLY A 59 3.25 2.72 17.29
N GLY A 60 3.92 3.82 17.60
CA GLY A 60 4.80 3.92 18.77
C GLY A 60 6.04 3.02 18.73
N ALA A 61 6.43 2.45 17.59
CA ALA A 61 7.60 1.59 17.48
C ALA A 61 8.89 2.33 17.90
N ALA A 62 9.60 1.78 18.90
CA ALA A 62 10.79 2.43 19.49
C ALA A 62 11.90 2.70 18.45
N ALA A 63 12.06 1.78 17.51
CA ALA A 63 13.09 1.86 16.47
C ALA A 63 12.83 2.98 15.43
N LEU A 64 11.65 3.59 15.45
CA LEU A 64 11.23 4.64 14.49
C LEU A 64 11.08 6.02 15.14
N LEU A 65 11.51 6.16 16.40
CA LEU A 65 11.43 7.44 17.11
C LEU A 65 12.58 8.39 16.77
N ASP A 66 13.70 7.84 16.34
CA ASP A 66 14.87 8.59 15.91
C ASP A 66 14.83 8.81 14.39
N GLY A 67 15.41 9.93 13.94
CA GLY A 67 15.48 10.30 12.52
C GLY A 67 14.57 11.47 12.15
N ARG A 68 15.00 12.24 11.13
CA ARG A 68 14.25 13.40 10.64
C ARG A 68 13.15 12.96 9.67
N ILE A 69 12.02 13.63 9.75
CA ILE A 69 10.95 13.57 8.76
C ILE A 69 11.15 14.76 7.82
N ASP A 70 11.08 14.54 6.51
CA ASP A 70 10.92 15.65 5.57
C ASP A 70 9.50 16.19 5.71
N THR A 71 9.36 17.34 6.38
CA THR A 71 8.05 17.96 6.64
C THR A 71 7.53 18.74 5.44
N SER A 72 8.26 18.80 4.32
CA SER A 72 7.77 19.45 3.12
C SER A 72 6.60 18.66 2.50
N PRO A 73 5.68 19.31 1.76
CA PRO A 73 4.56 18.62 1.12
C PRO A 73 4.98 17.46 0.18
N GLY A 74 6.24 17.44 -0.26
CA GLY A 74 6.79 16.53 -1.24
C GLY A 74 6.51 16.98 -2.68
N ALA A 75 7.16 16.33 -3.65
CA ALA A 75 6.82 16.50 -5.06
C ALA A 75 5.41 15.92 -5.35
N PRO A 76 4.68 16.48 -6.33
CA PRO A 76 3.47 15.83 -6.83
C PRO A 76 3.77 14.40 -7.27
N PRO A 77 2.82 13.46 -7.08
CA PRO A 77 3.03 12.07 -7.45
C PRO A 77 3.36 11.93 -8.94
N ALA A 78 4.25 11.01 -9.28
CA ALA A 78 4.61 10.72 -10.67
C ALA A 78 3.39 10.21 -11.47
N PHE A 79 3.48 10.23 -12.79
CA PHE A 79 2.35 9.80 -13.64
C PHE A 79 1.92 8.36 -13.35
N TRP A 80 2.88 7.43 -13.21
CA TRP A 80 2.58 6.03 -12.91
C TRP A 80 1.94 5.85 -11.53
N GLU A 81 2.30 6.68 -10.54
CA GLU A 81 1.71 6.66 -9.20
C GLU A 81 0.24 7.11 -9.23
N ARG A 82 -0.06 8.16 -10.00
CA ARG A 82 -1.43 8.61 -10.24
C ARG A 82 -2.23 7.55 -10.99
N ARG A 83 -1.60 6.86 -11.93
CA ARG A 83 -2.20 5.72 -12.64
C ARG A 83 -2.46 4.52 -11.75
N ALA A 84 -1.55 4.18 -10.83
CA ALA A 84 -1.73 3.13 -9.84
C ALA A 84 -2.92 3.44 -8.91
N HIS A 85 -3.04 4.69 -8.47
CA HIS A 85 -4.19 5.16 -7.70
C HIS A 85 -5.49 5.07 -8.51
N ALA A 86 -5.48 5.54 -9.75
CA ALA A 86 -6.65 5.49 -10.63
C ALA A 86 -7.10 4.05 -10.90
N LEU A 87 -6.15 3.13 -11.09
CA LEU A 87 -6.42 1.70 -11.23
C LEU A 87 -7.11 1.16 -9.97
N LEU A 88 -6.60 1.48 -8.78
CA LEU A 88 -7.23 1.10 -7.51
C LEU A 88 -8.68 1.61 -7.44
N VAL A 89 -8.92 2.89 -7.71
CA VAL A 89 -10.26 3.49 -7.69
C VAL A 89 -11.19 2.79 -8.67
N HIS A 90 -10.71 2.48 -9.88
CA HIS A 90 -11.51 1.78 -10.88
C HIS A 90 -11.84 0.33 -10.48
N LEU A 91 -10.86 -0.41 -9.96
CA LEU A 91 -11.07 -1.78 -9.49
C LEU A 91 -12.04 -1.84 -8.30
N VAL A 92 -11.95 -0.89 -7.38
CA VAL A 92 -12.89 -0.79 -6.25
C VAL A 92 -14.28 -0.37 -6.72
N GLY A 93 -14.38 0.69 -7.51
CA GLY A 93 -15.66 1.21 -8.01
C GLY A 93 -16.42 0.20 -8.87
N SER A 94 -15.71 -0.73 -9.51
CA SER A 94 -16.31 -1.82 -10.29
C SER A 94 -16.53 -3.12 -9.50
N GLY A 95 -16.24 -3.14 -8.19
CA GLY A 95 -16.42 -4.30 -7.31
C GLY A 95 -15.41 -5.44 -7.50
N ARG A 96 -14.37 -5.20 -8.31
CA ARG A 96 -13.32 -6.17 -8.65
C ARG A 96 -12.23 -6.27 -7.59
N LEU A 97 -12.13 -5.30 -6.70
CA LEU A 97 -11.23 -5.31 -5.54
C LEU A 97 -11.90 -4.62 -4.35
N LYS A 98 -11.67 -5.12 -3.14
CA LYS A 98 -12.00 -4.41 -1.89
C LYS A 98 -10.75 -3.79 -1.27
N VAL A 99 -10.91 -2.67 -0.60
CA VAL A 99 -9.80 -2.00 0.11
C VAL A 99 -9.17 -2.92 1.16
N ASP A 100 -9.96 -3.76 1.84
CA ASP A 100 -9.41 -4.72 2.81
C ASP A 100 -8.60 -5.85 2.15
N GLU A 101 -8.91 -6.21 0.90
CA GLU A 101 -8.08 -7.16 0.14
C GLU A 101 -6.73 -6.54 -0.22
N LEU A 102 -6.72 -5.25 -0.59
CA LEU A 102 -5.49 -4.49 -0.80
C LEU A 102 -4.66 -4.38 0.49
N ARG A 103 -5.31 -4.04 1.62
CA ARG A 103 -4.63 -3.94 2.92
C ARG A 103 -3.97 -5.26 3.28
N ARG A 104 -4.71 -6.37 3.22
CA ARG A 104 -4.16 -7.71 3.48
C ARG A 104 -2.94 -8.02 2.63
N GLY A 105 -2.97 -7.73 1.32
CA GLY A 105 -1.83 -8.02 0.45
C GLY A 105 -0.58 -7.21 0.81
N ILE A 106 -0.76 -5.95 1.24
CA ILE A 106 0.34 -5.10 1.74
C ILE A 106 0.87 -5.61 3.09
N GLU A 107 -0.03 -6.02 3.99
CA GLU A 107 0.30 -6.49 5.35
C GLU A 107 1.05 -7.83 5.35
N GLN A 108 0.88 -8.62 4.29
CA GLN A 108 1.57 -9.90 4.08
C GLN A 108 3.01 -9.75 3.53
N LEU A 109 3.42 -8.55 3.15
CA LEU A 109 4.81 -8.29 2.74
C LEU A 109 5.77 -8.59 3.90
N ASP A 110 6.92 -9.18 3.59
CA ASP A 110 7.98 -9.36 4.57
C ASP A 110 8.61 -8.01 4.98
N GLU A 111 9.24 -7.99 6.16
CA GLU A 111 9.80 -6.78 6.77
C GLU A 111 10.78 -6.03 5.85
N LYS A 112 11.58 -6.76 5.07
CA LYS A 112 12.55 -6.15 4.16
C LYS A 112 11.84 -5.41 3.03
N ARG A 113 10.86 -6.04 2.39
CA ARG A 113 10.09 -5.43 1.29
C ARG A 113 9.21 -4.29 1.77
N TYR A 114 8.54 -4.48 2.90
CA TYR A 114 7.71 -3.43 3.46
C TYR A 114 8.53 -2.17 3.76
N ALA A 115 9.77 -2.32 4.23
CA ALA A 115 10.66 -1.18 4.45
C ALA A 115 11.25 -0.62 3.14
N SER A 116 11.66 -1.46 2.20
CA SER A 116 12.41 -1.01 1.01
C SER A 116 11.54 -0.50 -0.15
N TRP A 117 10.25 -0.81 -0.18
CA TRP A 117 9.38 -0.44 -1.29
C TRP A 117 8.65 0.88 -1.03
N GLY A 118 8.50 1.67 -2.09
CA GLY A 118 7.71 2.87 -2.09
C GLY A 118 6.23 2.59 -1.83
N TYR A 119 5.49 3.66 -1.55
CA TYR A 119 4.08 3.56 -1.18
C TYR A 119 3.22 2.93 -2.29
N TYR A 120 3.38 3.41 -3.52
CA TYR A 120 2.63 2.90 -4.67
C TYR A 120 3.16 1.56 -5.19
N ASP A 121 4.42 1.22 -4.92
CA ASP A 121 4.96 -0.12 -5.23
C ASP A 121 4.20 -1.21 -4.47
N LYS A 122 3.94 -0.97 -3.17
CA LYS A 122 3.15 -1.87 -2.32
C LYS A 122 1.72 -2.04 -2.84
N TRP A 123 1.12 -0.96 -3.34
CA TRP A 123 -0.21 -1.00 -3.96
C TRP A 123 -0.20 -1.84 -5.22
N ALA A 124 0.74 -1.61 -6.13
CA ALA A 124 0.86 -2.38 -7.37
C ALA A 124 1.03 -3.88 -7.09
N ALA A 125 1.91 -4.24 -6.16
CA ALA A 125 2.14 -5.63 -5.76
C ALA A 125 0.91 -6.29 -5.14
N SER A 126 0.21 -5.57 -4.26
CA SER A 126 -1.00 -6.09 -3.66
C SER A 126 -2.15 -6.20 -4.66
N MET A 127 -2.31 -5.24 -5.57
CA MET A 127 -3.32 -5.34 -6.64
C MET A 127 -3.03 -6.55 -7.52
N ALA A 128 -1.79 -6.77 -7.95
CA ALA A 128 -1.41 -7.95 -8.74
C ALA A 128 -1.78 -9.24 -8.01
N THR A 129 -1.41 -9.35 -6.73
CA THR A 129 -1.75 -10.51 -5.89
C THR A 129 -3.26 -10.77 -5.87
N VAL A 130 -4.07 -9.73 -5.61
CA VAL A 130 -5.53 -9.87 -5.55
C VAL A 130 -6.14 -10.21 -6.90
N MET A 131 -5.64 -9.63 -8.01
CA MET A 131 -6.13 -9.94 -9.36
C MET A 131 -5.89 -11.41 -9.73
N LEU A 132 -4.73 -11.95 -9.36
CA LEU A 132 -4.38 -13.36 -9.52
C LEU A 132 -5.25 -14.26 -8.64
N GLU A 133 -5.36 -13.97 -7.34
CA GLU A 133 -6.16 -14.76 -6.38
C GLU A 133 -7.65 -14.82 -6.76
N ARG A 134 -8.19 -13.75 -7.36
CA ARG A 134 -9.59 -13.70 -7.82
C ARG A 134 -9.78 -14.29 -9.23
N GLY A 135 -8.71 -14.67 -9.91
CA GLY A 135 -8.75 -15.16 -11.29
C GLY A 135 -9.19 -14.11 -12.31
N LEU A 136 -9.05 -12.82 -11.99
CA LEU A 136 -9.31 -11.70 -12.91
C LEU A 136 -8.12 -11.43 -13.84
N LEU A 137 -6.97 -11.97 -13.47
CA LEU A 137 -5.74 -11.98 -14.23
C LEU A 137 -5.10 -13.34 -14.04
N THR A 138 -4.63 -13.94 -15.12
CA THR A 138 -3.77 -15.13 -15.06
C THR A 138 -2.30 -14.73 -14.96
N GLU A 139 -1.49 -15.63 -14.42
CA GLU A 139 -0.05 -15.41 -14.32
C GLU A 139 0.60 -15.24 -15.70
N ASP A 140 0.14 -16.03 -16.68
CA ASP A 140 0.50 -15.91 -18.09
C ASP A 140 0.25 -14.52 -18.67
N GLU A 141 -0.93 -13.96 -18.40
CA GLU A 141 -1.29 -12.62 -18.89
C GLU A 141 -0.42 -11.54 -18.24
N LEU A 142 -0.07 -11.71 -16.96
CA LEU A 142 0.81 -10.79 -16.24
C LEU A 142 2.26 -10.91 -16.72
N ASP A 143 2.77 -12.12 -16.92
CA ASP A 143 4.10 -12.38 -17.46
C ASP A 143 4.27 -11.80 -18.86
N ASP A 144 3.29 -12.07 -19.75
CA ASP A 144 3.26 -11.52 -21.11
C ASP A 144 3.33 -9.99 -21.06
N ALA A 145 2.58 -9.36 -20.15
CA ALA A 145 2.56 -7.91 -19.99
C ALA A 145 3.83 -7.35 -19.35
N LEU A 146 4.52 -8.13 -18.51
CA LEU A 146 5.84 -7.80 -17.97
C LEU A 146 6.97 -8.04 -18.98
N GLY A 147 6.66 -8.53 -20.18
CA GLY A 147 7.62 -8.83 -21.24
C GLY A 147 8.43 -10.12 -20.98
N ARG A 148 7.92 -11.04 -20.16
CA ARG A 148 8.50 -12.38 -20.03
C ARG A 148 8.02 -13.26 -21.18
N SER A 149 8.94 -14.00 -21.80
CA SER A 149 8.58 -15.04 -22.74
C SER A 149 7.89 -16.19 -22.00
N LYS A 150 6.71 -16.62 -22.47
CA LYS A 150 6.16 -17.91 -22.03
C LYS A 150 7.18 -19.00 -22.33
N PRO A 151 7.51 -19.88 -21.37
CA PRO A 151 8.23 -21.09 -21.70
C PRO A 151 7.37 -21.87 -22.69
N ALA A 152 7.89 -22.21 -23.87
CA ALA A 152 7.18 -23.13 -24.74
C ALA A 152 6.96 -24.44 -23.99
N ALA A 153 5.78 -25.05 -24.14
CA ALA A 153 5.51 -26.40 -23.61
C ALA A 153 6.42 -27.48 -24.24
N THR A 154 7.16 -27.11 -25.28
CA THR A 154 8.14 -27.94 -25.98
C THR A 154 9.55 -27.62 -25.50
N ALA A 155 10.42 -28.63 -25.46
CA ALA A 155 11.82 -28.40 -25.13
C ALA A 155 12.48 -27.44 -26.13
N GLU A 156 12.92 -26.27 -25.64
CA GLU A 156 13.60 -25.23 -26.41
C GLU A 156 15.12 -25.43 -26.49
N PHE A 157 15.71 -26.06 -25.47
CA PHE A 157 17.14 -26.34 -25.38
C PHE A 157 17.46 -27.83 -25.52
N SER A 158 18.63 -28.13 -26.07
CA SER A 158 19.21 -29.46 -26.22
C SER A 158 20.43 -29.64 -25.31
N ALA A 159 20.80 -30.91 -25.06
CA ALA A 159 22.03 -31.21 -24.32
C ALA A 159 23.25 -30.60 -25.03
N GLY A 160 24.07 -29.88 -24.28
CA GLY A 160 25.24 -29.15 -24.80
C GLY A 160 24.98 -27.66 -25.05
N ASP A 161 23.73 -27.19 -25.05
CA ASP A 161 23.44 -25.77 -25.24
C ASP A 161 23.92 -24.94 -24.05
N ALA A 162 24.55 -23.80 -24.35
CA ALA A 162 24.90 -22.80 -23.35
C ALA A 162 23.66 -21.97 -23.00
N VAL A 163 23.37 -21.84 -21.71
CA VAL A 163 22.20 -21.12 -21.20
C VAL A 163 22.61 -20.24 -20.03
N ARG A 164 21.88 -19.13 -19.85
CA ARG A 164 22.01 -18.27 -18.67
C ARG A 164 20.74 -18.35 -17.84
N VAL A 165 20.90 -18.46 -16.53
CA VAL A 165 19.77 -18.32 -15.59
C VAL A 165 19.44 -16.84 -15.47
N LEU A 166 18.19 -16.47 -15.68
CA LEU A 166 17.74 -15.09 -15.59
C LEU A 166 18.10 -14.48 -14.22
N PRO A 167 18.56 -13.21 -14.18
CA PRO A 167 18.83 -12.53 -12.92
C PRO A 167 17.55 -12.24 -12.13
N ASP A 168 17.65 -12.15 -10.80
CA ASP A 168 16.55 -11.61 -9.97
C ASP A 168 16.51 -10.09 -10.10
N ALA A 169 15.90 -9.62 -11.19
CA ALA A 169 15.66 -8.19 -11.41
C ALA A 169 14.46 -7.70 -10.57
N PRO A 170 14.57 -6.52 -9.92
CA PRO A 170 13.45 -5.87 -9.25
C PRO A 170 12.21 -5.76 -10.15
N GLY A 171 11.04 -6.07 -9.60
CA GLY A 171 9.77 -6.01 -10.36
C GLY A 171 9.52 -7.15 -11.36
N VAL A 172 10.45 -8.09 -11.55
CA VAL A 172 10.28 -9.21 -12.51
C VAL A 172 9.85 -10.50 -11.83
N SER A 173 10.56 -10.94 -10.78
CA SER A 173 10.29 -12.22 -10.10
C SER A 173 9.85 -12.08 -8.64
N GLN A 174 9.95 -10.88 -8.09
CA GLN A 174 9.76 -10.65 -6.66
C GLN A 174 8.32 -10.90 -6.19
N TRP A 175 7.33 -10.75 -7.07
CA TRP A 175 5.93 -11.05 -6.76
C TRP A 175 5.62 -12.56 -6.63
N ARG A 176 6.47 -13.44 -7.19
CA ARG A 176 6.31 -14.92 -7.12
C ARG A 176 6.71 -15.53 -5.77
N ARG A 177 7.22 -14.71 -4.86
CA ARG A 177 7.58 -15.14 -3.51
C ARG A 177 6.31 -15.25 -2.64
N PRO A 178 6.24 -16.21 -1.69
CA PRO A 178 7.37 -16.83 -1.00
C PRO A 178 7.94 -18.10 -1.65
N HIS A 179 7.34 -18.66 -2.70
CA HIS A 179 7.71 -19.99 -3.20
C HIS A 179 8.46 -19.93 -4.53
N LEU A 180 9.77 -19.66 -4.46
CA LEU A 180 10.67 -19.72 -5.61
C LEU A 180 11.48 -21.03 -5.60
N ARG A 181 11.60 -21.71 -6.74
CA ARG A 181 12.31 -23.00 -6.83
C ARG A 181 13.67 -22.92 -7.51
N VAL A 182 13.99 -21.80 -8.16
CA VAL A 182 15.36 -21.51 -8.63
C VAL A 182 16.21 -20.94 -7.48
N PRO A 183 17.31 -21.61 -7.09
CA PRO A 183 18.17 -21.13 -6.02
C PRO A 183 18.84 -19.80 -6.39
N GLY A 184 18.83 -18.85 -5.46
CA GLY A 184 19.33 -17.50 -5.75
C GLY A 184 20.83 -17.38 -6.05
N TYR A 185 21.64 -18.42 -5.76
CA TYR A 185 23.05 -18.45 -6.16
C TYR A 185 23.25 -18.73 -7.66
N LEU A 186 22.20 -19.17 -8.37
CA LEU A 186 22.24 -19.41 -9.80
C LEU A 186 21.87 -18.18 -10.63
N PHE A 187 21.28 -17.13 -10.03
CA PHE A 187 20.83 -15.97 -10.79
C PHE A 187 21.96 -15.30 -11.57
N GLY A 188 21.76 -15.13 -12.88
CA GLY A 188 22.74 -14.59 -13.82
C GLY A 188 23.84 -15.56 -14.23
N ALA A 189 23.92 -16.76 -13.64
CA ALA A 189 24.96 -17.74 -13.93
C ALA A 189 24.79 -18.36 -15.31
N VAL A 190 25.90 -18.53 -16.02
CA VAL A 190 25.95 -19.23 -17.30
C VAL A 190 26.35 -20.68 -17.05
N GLY A 191 25.57 -21.60 -17.63
CA GLY A 191 25.79 -23.04 -17.53
C GLY A 191 25.59 -23.73 -18.88
N VAL A 192 25.72 -25.04 -18.86
CA VAL A 192 25.45 -25.91 -20.02
C VAL A 192 24.31 -26.86 -19.69
N VAL A 193 23.36 -27.01 -20.61
CA VAL A 193 22.29 -28.01 -20.46
C VAL A 193 22.91 -29.40 -20.51
N GLU A 194 22.81 -30.14 -19.42
CA GLU A 194 23.23 -31.54 -19.37
C GLU A 194 22.18 -32.43 -20.04
N ARG A 195 20.90 -32.23 -19.72
CA ARG A 195 19.78 -32.89 -20.39
C ARG A 195 18.45 -32.20 -20.16
N PHE A 196 17.50 -32.46 -21.06
CA PHE A 196 16.07 -32.26 -20.82
C PHE A 196 15.56 -33.35 -19.86
N VAL A 197 14.82 -32.96 -18.81
CA VAL A 197 14.32 -33.87 -17.78
C VAL A 197 12.88 -34.30 -18.06
N GLY A 198 12.03 -33.37 -18.51
CA GLY A 198 10.61 -33.60 -18.73
C GLY A 198 9.81 -32.30 -18.68
N VAL A 199 8.50 -32.39 -18.87
CA VAL A 199 7.56 -31.28 -18.69
C VAL A 199 6.84 -31.46 -17.36
N PHE A 200 6.87 -30.45 -16.51
CA PHE A 200 6.23 -30.45 -15.20
C PHE A 200 5.45 -29.16 -14.98
N ASP A 201 4.39 -29.22 -14.19
CA ASP A 201 3.68 -28.03 -13.74
C ASP A 201 4.60 -27.15 -12.89
N ASP A 202 4.53 -25.83 -13.10
CA ASP A 202 5.33 -24.88 -12.35
C ASP A 202 5.05 -24.93 -10.83
N PRO A 203 6.03 -25.33 -10.01
CA PRO A 203 5.85 -25.38 -8.56
C PRO A 203 5.68 -23.99 -7.94
N GLU A 204 6.23 -22.93 -8.55
CA GLU A 204 6.05 -21.54 -8.11
C GLU A 204 4.56 -21.14 -8.19
N PHE A 205 3.83 -21.71 -9.14
CA PHE A 205 2.40 -21.47 -9.35
C PHE A 205 1.49 -22.49 -8.63
N LEU A 206 1.90 -23.77 -8.53
CA LEU A 206 1.18 -24.77 -7.75
C LEU A 206 1.04 -24.37 -6.27
N ALA A 207 1.98 -23.61 -5.73
CA ALA A 207 1.93 -23.09 -4.36
C ALA A 207 0.70 -22.19 -4.09
N PHE A 208 0.11 -21.59 -5.12
CA PHE A 208 -1.04 -20.67 -5.02
C PHE A 208 -2.38 -21.31 -5.36
N ARG A 209 -2.46 -22.65 -5.45
CA ARG A 209 -3.66 -23.42 -5.84
C ARG A 209 -4.16 -23.18 -7.27
N GLY A 210 -3.29 -22.71 -8.16
CA GLY A 210 -3.56 -22.66 -9.60
C GLY A 210 -3.43 -24.03 -10.28
N SER A 211 -3.90 -24.13 -11.54
CA SER A 211 -3.46 -25.18 -12.46
C SER A 211 -2.08 -24.77 -12.98
N GLY A 212 -1.00 -25.32 -12.40
CA GLY A 212 0.36 -24.93 -12.76
C GLY A 212 0.58 -25.03 -14.26
N VAL A 213 1.27 -24.05 -14.84
CA VAL A 213 1.59 -24.04 -16.28
C VAL A 213 2.63 -25.14 -16.55
N PRO A 214 2.36 -26.11 -17.44
CA PRO A 214 3.34 -27.13 -17.79
C PRO A 214 4.54 -26.50 -18.49
N GLN A 215 5.74 -26.74 -17.97
CA GLN A 215 6.97 -26.17 -18.53
C GLN A 215 8.11 -27.19 -18.56
N PRO A 216 9.00 -27.11 -19.56
CA PRO A 216 10.20 -27.93 -19.63
C PRO A 216 11.11 -27.70 -18.42
N LEU A 217 11.62 -28.78 -17.84
CA LEU A 217 12.64 -28.78 -16.81
C LEU A 217 13.95 -29.29 -17.41
N TYR A 218 15.02 -28.55 -17.17
CA TYR A 218 16.37 -28.89 -17.63
C TYR A 218 17.27 -29.14 -16.45
N ARG A 219 18.18 -30.11 -16.60
CA ARG A 219 19.31 -30.25 -15.70
C ARG A 219 20.46 -29.46 -16.27
N VAL A 220 20.88 -28.40 -15.59
CA VAL A 220 21.90 -27.47 -16.05
C VAL A 220 23.13 -27.61 -15.17
N ARG A 221 24.31 -27.75 -15.80
CA ARG A 221 25.60 -27.83 -15.13
C ARG A 221 26.29 -26.49 -15.15
N PHE A 222 26.71 -26.02 -13.98
CA PHE A 222 27.48 -24.81 -13.76
C PHE A 222 28.85 -25.20 -13.20
N SER A 223 29.94 -24.67 -13.73
CA SER A 223 31.23 -24.78 -13.04
C SER A 223 31.20 -23.93 -11.77
N GLN A 224 31.94 -24.32 -10.73
CA GLN A 224 32.05 -23.46 -9.55
C GLN A 224 32.67 -22.10 -9.87
N ALA A 225 33.58 -22.03 -10.85
CA ALA A 225 34.14 -20.77 -11.33
C ALA A 225 33.07 -19.83 -11.92
N ALA A 226 32.10 -20.37 -12.68
CA ALA A 226 30.97 -19.60 -13.20
C ALA A 226 30.06 -19.07 -12.08
N LEU A 227 30.04 -19.74 -10.92
CA LEU A 227 29.34 -19.31 -9.70
C LEU A 227 30.19 -18.37 -8.83
N GLY A 228 31.40 -18.02 -9.25
CA GLY A 228 32.32 -17.18 -8.49
C GLY A 228 32.94 -17.87 -7.27
N TRP A 229 32.94 -19.21 -7.23
CA TRP A 229 33.50 -20.02 -6.14
C TRP A 229 34.81 -20.69 -6.56
N ARG A 230 35.67 -20.95 -5.58
CA ARG A 230 36.91 -21.73 -5.73
C ARG A 230 37.00 -22.76 -4.62
N ASP A 231 37.18 -24.01 -5.00
CA ASP A 231 37.44 -25.12 -4.09
C ASP A 231 38.95 -25.28 -3.92
N GLU A 232 39.49 -24.66 -2.86
CA GLU A 232 40.91 -24.65 -2.59
C GLU A 232 41.41 -26.08 -2.26
N GLY A 233 42.29 -26.61 -3.12
CA GLY A 233 42.86 -27.96 -2.96
C GLY A 233 42.33 -29.01 -3.94
N ALA A 234 41.31 -28.69 -4.74
CA ALA A 234 40.81 -29.59 -5.77
C ALA A 234 41.73 -29.61 -7.01
N ALA A 235 42.23 -30.79 -7.39
CA ALA A 235 43.05 -30.97 -8.59
C ALA A 235 42.26 -30.82 -9.92
N LYS A 236 40.93 -30.82 -9.84
CA LYS A 236 40.02 -30.67 -10.98
C LYS A 236 38.90 -29.69 -10.62
N PRO A 237 38.41 -28.90 -11.59
CA PRO A 237 37.29 -28.00 -11.36
C PRO A 237 36.01 -28.76 -11.02
N SER A 238 35.40 -28.41 -9.90
CA SER A 238 34.11 -28.93 -9.44
C SER A 238 32.95 -28.22 -10.16
N ALA A 239 31.80 -28.90 -10.24
CA ALA A 239 30.60 -28.37 -10.86
C ALA A 239 29.36 -28.61 -9.99
N VAL A 240 28.36 -27.75 -10.14
CA VAL A 240 27.02 -27.88 -9.55
C VAL A 240 26.05 -28.18 -10.68
N GLU A 241 25.24 -29.23 -10.52
CA GLU A 241 24.10 -29.50 -11.39
C GLU A 241 22.82 -29.15 -10.64
N ALA A 242 21.93 -28.41 -11.27
CA ALA A 242 20.64 -28.05 -10.71
C ALA A 242 19.56 -28.19 -11.78
N GLU A 243 18.37 -28.61 -11.34
CA GLU A 243 17.18 -28.56 -12.18
C GLU A 243 16.65 -27.12 -12.25
N VAL A 244 16.55 -26.58 -13.46
CA VAL A 244 16.09 -25.21 -13.75
C VAL A 244 15.00 -25.27 -14.80
N TYR A 245 13.87 -24.63 -14.51
CA TYR A 245 12.75 -24.53 -15.43
C TYR A 245 13.06 -23.62 -16.61
N ALA A 246 12.47 -23.91 -17.78
CA ALA A 246 12.68 -23.14 -19.01
C ALA A 246 12.39 -21.64 -18.84
N SER A 247 11.38 -21.28 -18.05
CA SER A 247 11.01 -19.88 -17.74
C SER A 247 12.12 -19.08 -17.06
N TRP A 248 13.16 -19.75 -16.57
CA TRP A 248 14.33 -19.16 -15.92
C TRP A 248 15.59 -19.21 -16.78
N LEU A 249 15.52 -19.72 -18.01
CA LEU A 249 16.65 -19.88 -18.89
C LEU A 249 16.52 -18.96 -20.11
N GLU A 250 17.63 -18.35 -20.50
CA GLU A 250 17.78 -17.69 -21.80
C GLU A 250 19.00 -18.27 -22.54
N PRO A 251 19.02 -18.23 -23.89
CA PRO A 251 20.18 -18.67 -24.65
C PRO A 251 21.44 -17.88 -24.28
N ALA A 252 22.56 -18.58 -24.13
CA ALA A 252 23.88 -17.97 -23.99
C ALA A 252 24.82 -18.46 -25.11
N SER A 253 25.85 -17.68 -25.42
CA SER A 253 26.89 -18.11 -26.34
C SER A 253 27.89 -19.04 -25.64
N HIS A 254 28.50 -19.94 -26.41
CA HIS A 254 29.61 -20.77 -25.92
C HIS A 254 30.83 -19.93 -25.49
N ALA A 255 30.97 -18.71 -26.03
CA ALA A 255 31.99 -17.76 -25.60
C ALA A 255 31.73 -17.25 -24.16
N GLN A 256 30.48 -16.90 -23.83
CA GLN A 256 30.08 -16.55 -22.47
C GLN A 256 30.25 -17.73 -21.51
N LEU A 257 29.91 -18.95 -21.94
CA LEU A 257 30.15 -20.15 -21.14
C LEU A 257 31.65 -20.36 -20.86
N ALA A 258 32.51 -20.16 -21.85
CA ALA A 258 33.96 -20.27 -21.69
C ALA A 258 34.51 -19.19 -20.73
N ALA A 259 34.07 -17.94 -20.87
CA ALA A 259 34.46 -16.83 -20.00
C ALA A 259 33.99 -17.05 -18.54
N ALA A 260 32.75 -17.50 -18.36
CA ALA A 260 32.22 -17.87 -17.04
C ALA A 260 33.03 -19.01 -16.40
N ASN A 261 33.39 -20.05 -17.18
CA ASN A 261 34.20 -21.16 -16.71
C ASN A 261 35.66 -20.76 -16.39
N ALA A 262 36.19 -19.73 -17.04
CA ALA A 262 37.48 -19.13 -16.70
C ALA A 262 37.42 -18.25 -15.42
N GLY A 263 36.21 -17.95 -14.94
CA GLY A 263 35.98 -17.06 -13.80
C GLY A 263 36.10 -15.57 -14.15
N GLU A 264 36.05 -15.23 -15.44
CA GLU A 264 36.12 -13.85 -15.95
C GLU A 264 34.75 -13.16 -15.92
N GLU A 265 33.67 -13.94 -15.97
CA GLU A 265 32.28 -13.49 -16.00
C GLU A 265 31.47 -14.12 -14.84
N ALA A 266 32.02 -14.11 -13.62
CA ALA A 266 31.35 -14.69 -12.46
C ALA A 266 30.01 -13.96 -12.19
N ALA A 267 28.92 -14.72 -12.06
CA ALA A 267 27.66 -14.17 -11.60
C ALA A 267 27.82 -13.67 -10.15
N ARG A 268 27.76 -12.36 -9.92
CA ARG A 268 27.47 -11.81 -8.59
C ARG A 268 26.01 -11.37 -8.58
N PRO A 269 25.24 -11.83 -7.58
CA PRO A 269 25.40 -11.28 -6.24
C PRO A 269 25.77 -12.35 -5.24
N VAL A 270 26.98 -12.26 -4.67
CA VAL A 270 27.27 -12.92 -3.39
C VAL A 270 26.23 -12.39 -2.40
N ARG A 271 25.33 -13.26 -1.91
CA ARG A 271 24.71 -13.01 -0.59
C ARG A 271 25.88 -12.69 0.32
N ALA A 272 25.92 -11.49 0.88
CA ALA A 272 26.86 -11.14 1.94
C ALA A 272 26.63 -12.13 3.10
N GLY A 273 27.29 -13.28 3.02
CA GLY A 273 27.32 -14.30 4.03
C GLY A 273 28.33 -13.85 5.06
N ALA A 274 27.81 -13.52 6.25
CA ALA A 274 28.48 -13.57 7.53
C ALA A 274 30.02 -13.67 7.45
N ALA A 275 30.68 -12.53 7.27
CA ALA A 275 32.08 -12.45 7.66
C ALA A 275 32.13 -12.56 9.19
N ALA A 276 32.60 -13.71 9.67
CA ALA A 276 33.16 -13.81 10.98
C ALA A 276 34.33 -12.82 11.05
N CYS A 277 34.13 -11.67 11.69
CA CYS A 277 35.18 -10.70 11.93
C CYS A 277 35.17 -10.27 13.39
N ALA A 278 36.29 -10.60 14.03
CA ALA A 278 36.76 -10.10 15.29
C ALA A 278 36.73 -8.57 15.37
N HIS A 279 36.74 -8.08 16.61
CA HIS A 279 36.75 -6.67 16.96
C HIS A 279 37.96 -5.94 16.34
N GLY A 280 37.71 -4.81 15.69
CA GLY A 280 38.73 -3.89 15.21
C GLY A 280 38.11 -2.57 14.77
N HIS A 281 38.37 -1.51 15.54
CA HIS A 281 37.88 -0.15 15.31
C HIS A 281 38.39 0.45 13.99
N GLY A 282 37.53 1.17 13.26
CA GLY A 282 37.91 2.01 12.13
C GLY A 282 36.68 2.56 11.40
N GLY A 283 36.39 3.85 11.58
CA GLY A 283 35.15 4.48 11.13
C GLY A 283 35.04 4.63 9.62
N HIS A 284 33.93 4.11 9.06
CA HIS A 284 33.35 4.56 7.81
C HIS A 284 31.82 4.59 7.97
N ASP A 285 31.25 5.74 7.63
CA ASP A 285 29.85 6.12 7.78
C ASP A 285 28.95 5.31 6.83
N HIS A 286 28.28 4.30 7.38
CA HIS A 286 27.16 3.65 6.71
C HIS A 286 25.89 4.38 7.15
N GLY A 287 25.35 5.20 6.25
CA GLY A 287 24.07 5.85 6.45
C GLY A 287 23.03 4.86 6.98
N SER A 288 22.35 5.26 8.05
CA SER A 288 21.53 4.37 8.85
C SER A 288 20.44 3.68 8.01
N ARG A 289 19.97 2.52 8.48
CA ARG A 289 18.83 1.73 7.95
C ARG A 289 17.58 2.57 7.62
N TYR A 290 17.52 3.81 8.10
CA TYR A 290 16.44 4.79 7.96
C TYR A 290 16.75 5.87 6.88
N GLU A 291 18.00 6.19 6.61
CA GLU A 291 18.38 7.21 5.62
C GLU A 291 18.06 6.82 4.17
N VAL A 292 17.90 5.52 3.90
CA VAL A 292 17.47 5.02 2.59
C VAL A 292 16.02 5.43 2.30
N GLU A 293 15.12 5.40 3.29
CA GLU A 293 13.73 5.83 3.10
C GLU A 293 13.58 7.34 2.84
N ALA A 294 14.50 8.15 3.38
CA ALA A 294 14.50 9.60 3.17
C ALA A 294 15.11 10.01 1.82
N ARG A 295 15.98 9.18 1.23
CA ARG A 295 16.61 9.44 -0.07
C ARG A 295 15.70 9.12 -1.26
N ASP A 296 14.74 8.21 -1.11
CA ASP A 296 13.90 7.75 -2.23
C ASP A 296 12.70 8.65 -2.55
N VAL A 297 12.49 9.74 -1.79
CA VAL A 297 11.59 10.84 -2.21
C VAL A 297 12.28 11.79 -3.20
N ALA A 298 13.60 11.68 -3.37
CA ALA A 298 14.39 12.61 -4.18
C ALA A 298 15.56 11.96 -4.91
N ALA A 299 15.31 10.98 -5.79
CA ALA A 299 16.23 10.65 -6.88
C ALA A 299 15.49 9.88 -7.97
N ALA A 300 15.67 10.29 -9.23
CA ALA A 300 15.31 9.45 -10.38
C ALA A 300 16.14 8.16 -10.34
N SER A 301 15.60 7.13 -9.71
CA SER A 301 16.15 5.77 -9.64
C SER A 301 15.77 4.99 -10.91
N PRO A 302 16.49 3.90 -11.24
CA PRO A 302 16.03 2.92 -12.24
C PRO A 302 14.56 2.55 -11.99
N GLU A 303 13.78 2.40 -13.07
CA GLU A 303 12.33 2.17 -13.09
C GLU A 303 11.81 1.48 -11.81
N ALA A 304 10.97 2.18 -11.05
CA ALA A 304 10.51 1.68 -9.76
C ALA A 304 9.80 0.32 -9.97
N PRO A 305 10.00 -0.69 -9.10
CA PRO A 305 9.38 -2.01 -9.29
C PRO A 305 7.86 -1.95 -9.50
N GLY A 306 7.19 -0.99 -8.86
CA GLY A 306 5.76 -0.73 -8.98
C GLY A 306 5.35 -0.01 -10.26
N GLU A 307 6.24 0.74 -10.91
CA GLU A 307 5.97 1.38 -12.20
C GLU A 307 5.74 0.31 -13.27
N ARG A 308 6.72 -0.59 -13.44
CA ARG A 308 6.61 -1.73 -14.37
C ARG A 308 5.37 -2.58 -14.10
N LEU A 309 5.13 -2.89 -12.82
CA LEU A 309 4.01 -3.74 -12.44
C LEU A 309 2.67 -3.05 -12.67
N THR A 310 2.56 -1.74 -12.41
CA THR A 310 1.34 -0.97 -12.69
C THR A 310 1.03 -0.96 -14.17
N GLU A 311 2.04 -0.69 -15.02
CA GLU A 311 1.85 -0.69 -16.47
C GLU A 311 1.47 -2.08 -16.99
N ALA A 312 2.10 -3.14 -16.48
CA ALA A 312 1.75 -4.51 -16.83
C ALA A 312 0.31 -4.87 -16.41
N LEU A 313 -0.11 -4.48 -15.19
CA LEU A 313 -1.49 -4.69 -14.74
C LEU A 313 -2.50 -3.96 -15.62
N VAL A 314 -2.24 -2.70 -15.96
CA VAL A 314 -3.13 -1.93 -16.84
C VAL A 314 -3.21 -2.58 -18.23
N ALA A 315 -2.08 -2.98 -18.80
CA ALA A 315 -2.04 -3.62 -20.10
C ALA A 315 -2.80 -4.96 -20.11
N ALA A 316 -2.54 -5.83 -19.13
CA ALA A 316 -3.13 -7.16 -19.07
C ALA A 316 -4.64 -7.12 -18.77
N LEU A 317 -5.05 -6.34 -17.76
CA LEU A 317 -6.46 -6.20 -17.39
C LEU A 317 -7.28 -5.49 -18.46
N SER A 318 -6.67 -4.59 -19.24
CA SER A 318 -7.35 -3.98 -20.38
C SER A 318 -7.51 -4.98 -21.52
N LYS A 319 -6.47 -5.76 -21.83
CA LYS A 319 -6.48 -6.75 -22.90
C LYS A 319 -7.55 -7.82 -22.69
N ASN A 320 -7.76 -8.26 -21.45
CA ASN A 320 -8.78 -9.26 -21.13
C ASN A 320 -10.18 -8.68 -20.82
N GLY A 321 -10.35 -7.35 -20.94
CA GLY A 321 -11.62 -6.66 -20.73
C GLY A 321 -12.05 -6.51 -19.27
N THR A 322 -11.16 -6.78 -18.31
CA THR A 322 -11.44 -6.58 -16.88
C THR A 322 -11.57 -5.10 -16.54
N ILE A 323 -10.77 -4.24 -17.19
CA ILE A 323 -10.88 -2.78 -17.02
C ILE A 323 -11.13 -2.08 -18.37
N ASP A 324 -11.85 -0.97 -18.31
CA ASP A 324 -12.03 -0.07 -19.44
C ASP A 324 -10.99 1.06 -19.39
N LEU A 325 -10.27 1.26 -20.49
CA LEU A 325 -9.22 2.29 -20.57
C LEU A 325 -9.79 3.70 -20.51
N GLU A 326 -11.01 3.93 -21.00
CA GLU A 326 -11.62 5.26 -20.95
C GLU A 326 -12.07 5.60 -19.53
N ALA A 327 -12.66 4.64 -18.82
CA ALA A 327 -12.92 4.75 -17.39
C ALA A 327 -11.64 4.95 -16.58
N LEU A 328 -10.53 4.26 -16.92
CA LEU A 328 -9.24 4.46 -16.26
C LEU A 328 -8.69 5.86 -16.51
N ARG A 329 -8.74 6.38 -17.74
CA ARG A 329 -8.35 7.77 -18.06
C ARG A 329 -9.16 8.78 -17.25
N THR A 330 -10.47 8.58 -17.17
CA THR A 330 -11.36 9.40 -16.34
C THR A 330 -10.94 9.36 -14.86
N ALA A 331 -10.56 8.19 -14.35
CA ALA A 331 -10.08 8.04 -12.98
C ALA A 331 -8.71 8.75 -12.77
N VAL A 332 -7.82 8.73 -13.76
CA VAL A 332 -6.54 9.47 -13.71
C VAL A 332 -6.81 10.98 -13.61
N CYS A 333 -7.71 11.53 -14.44
CA CYS A 333 -8.05 12.96 -14.36
C CYS A 333 -8.58 13.34 -12.96
N LYS A 334 -9.41 12.48 -12.34
CA LYS A 334 -9.87 12.72 -10.96
C LYS A 334 -8.75 12.68 -9.93
N VAL A 335 -7.76 11.79 -10.11
CA VAL A 335 -6.58 11.75 -9.25
C VAL A 335 -5.71 12.98 -9.46
N ASP A 336 -5.59 13.49 -10.70
CA ASP A 336 -4.90 14.75 -10.99
C ASP A 336 -5.57 15.93 -10.27
N GLU A 337 -6.90 15.99 -10.25
CA GLU A 337 -7.65 17.00 -9.49
C GLU A 337 -7.41 16.91 -7.98
N LEU A 338 -7.31 15.70 -7.42
CA LEU A 338 -6.98 15.48 -6.00
C LEU A 338 -5.51 15.78 -5.68
N ALA A 339 -4.62 15.66 -6.66
CA ALA A 339 -3.19 15.92 -6.56
C ALA A 339 -2.82 17.37 -6.86
N ALA A 340 -3.79 18.19 -7.29
CA ALA A 340 -3.56 19.59 -7.62
C ALA A 340 -2.98 20.34 -6.40
N PRO A 341 -1.99 21.23 -6.61
CA PRO A 341 -1.38 21.99 -5.54
C PRO A 341 -2.41 22.87 -4.81
N ASP A 342 -2.11 23.12 -3.52
CA ASP A 342 -3.05 23.63 -2.52
C ASP A 342 -3.95 24.78 -3.01
N TYR A 343 -5.26 24.60 -2.81
CA TYR A 343 -6.33 25.61 -2.82
C TYR A 343 -6.63 26.40 -4.11
N ALA A 344 -5.98 26.10 -5.23
CA ALA A 344 -6.27 26.78 -6.50
C ALA A 344 -7.66 26.44 -7.06
N SER A 345 -8.16 25.21 -6.87
CA SER A 345 -9.52 24.73 -7.22
C SER A 345 -9.72 23.28 -6.75
N GLY A 346 -10.95 22.74 -6.82
CA GLY A 346 -11.23 21.31 -6.57
C GLY A 346 -11.47 20.91 -5.09
N PRO A 347 -11.42 19.60 -4.76
CA PRO A 347 -11.75 19.08 -3.43
C PRO A 347 -10.91 19.66 -2.29
N ALA A 348 -9.65 20.01 -2.54
CA ALA A 348 -8.76 20.60 -1.54
C ALA A 348 -9.27 21.94 -0.99
N ALA A 349 -10.04 22.71 -1.76
CA ALA A 349 -10.63 23.97 -1.30
C ALA A 349 -11.82 23.80 -0.32
N LEU A 350 -12.32 22.57 -0.12
CA LEU A 350 -13.47 22.32 0.74
C LEU A 350 -13.11 22.42 2.23
N GLY A 351 -11.94 21.92 2.63
CA GLY A 351 -11.46 21.98 4.02
C GLY A 351 -11.42 23.40 4.61
N PRO A 352 -10.72 24.36 3.97
CA PRO A 352 -10.62 25.73 4.49
C PRO A 352 -11.98 26.43 4.57
N ARG A 353 -12.84 26.24 3.56
CA ARG A 353 -14.20 26.78 3.55
C ARG A 353 -15.05 26.22 4.68
N LEU A 354 -14.95 24.91 4.94
CA LEU A 354 -15.61 24.25 6.07
C LEU A 354 -15.17 24.86 7.40
N VAL A 355 -13.85 25.04 7.62
CA VAL A 355 -13.31 25.62 8.86
C VAL A 355 -13.75 27.08 9.01
N ALA A 356 -13.58 27.90 7.98
CA ALA A 356 -13.95 29.31 8.02
C ALA A 356 -15.44 29.50 8.28
N LYS A 357 -16.31 28.70 7.63
CA LYS A 357 -17.75 28.71 7.90
C LYS A 357 -18.04 28.34 9.35
N ALA A 358 -17.38 27.33 9.92
CA ALA A 358 -17.55 26.95 11.32
C ALA A 358 -17.06 28.02 12.31
N TRP A 359 -16.12 28.88 11.91
CA TRP A 359 -15.68 30.02 12.74
C TRP A 359 -16.66 31.19 12.76
N VAL A 360 -17.45 31.39 11.71
CA VAL A 360 -18.39 32.53 11.59
C VAL A 360 -19.84 32.15 11.85
N ASP A 361 -20.20 30.88 11.75
CA ASP A 361 -21.55 30.36 11.93
C ASP A 361 -21.58 29.30 13.04
N PRO A 362 -21.90 29.69 14.29
CA PRO A 362 -21.98 28.77 15.42
C PRO A 362 -23.00 27.64 15.22
N SER A 363 -24.09 27.89 14.49
CA SER A 363 -25.11 26.87 14.23
C SER A 363 -24.57 25.78 13.30
N PHE A 364 -23.82 26.18 12.27
CA PHE A 364 -23.12 25.25 11.38
C PHE A 364 -22.02 24.50 12.14
N ARG A 365 -21.25 25.19 13.00
CA ARG A 365 -20.25 24.54 13.85
C ARG A 365 -20.86 23.43 14.71
N ASP A 366 -21.96 23.71 15.40
CA ASP A 366 -22.63 22.72 16.25
C ASP A 366 -23.21 21.55 15.44
N ALA A 367 -23.72 21.81 14.23
CA ALA A 367 -24.17 20.77 13.32
C ALA A 367 -23.00 19.90 12.84
N LEU A 368 -21.90 20.53 12.43
CA LEU A 368 -20.68 19.89 11.94
C LEU A 368 -20.03 18.98 12.99
N LEU A 369 -19.97 19.43 14.25
CA LEU A 369 -19.43 18.64 15.35
C LEU A 369 -20.33 17.47 15.76
N ARG A 370 -21.64 17.58 15.53
CA ARG A 370 -22.61 16.51 15.83
C ARG A 370 -22.63 15.44 14.75
N ASP A 371 -22.71 15.85 13.49
CA ASP A 371 -22.71 14.96 12.33
C ASP A 371 -22.16 15.71 11.12
N ALA A 372 -20.87 15.51 10.85
CA ALA A 372 -20.18 16.22 9.79
C ALA A 372 -20.73 15.86 8.41
N GLN A 373 -21.14 14.61 8.19
CA GLN A 373 -21.70 14.18 6.90
C GLN A 373 -23.03 14.86 6.62
N GLN A 374 -23.92 14.88 7.61
CA GLN A 374 -25.19 15.56 7.49
C GLN A 374 -25.01 17.07 7.30
N ALA A 375 -24.11 17.70 8.06
CA ALA A 375 -23.85 19.14 7.96
C ALA A 375 -23.29 19.53 6.58
N LEU A 376 -22.34 18.75 6.05
CA LEU A 376 -21.76 19.02 4.73
C LEU A 376 -22.78 18.83 3.60
N ALA A 377 -23.62 17.79 3.67
CA ALA A 377 -24.68 17.58 2.70
C ALA A 377 -25.72 18.71 2.73
N ALA A 378 -26.12 19.16 3.93
CA ALA A 378 -27.16 20.18 4.10
C ALA A 378 -26.70 21.60 3.75
N HIS A 379 -25.46 21.96 4.08
CA HIS A 379 -25.00 23.34 3.99
C HIS A 379 -24.03 23.60 2.83
N LEU A 380 -23.26 22.60 2.40
CA LEU A 380 -22.27 22.74 1.33
C LEU A 380 -22.57 21.85 0.11
N HIS A 381 -23.59 20.99 0.19
CA HIS A 381 -23.93 20.01 -0.84
C HIS A 381 -22.75 19.09 -1.21
N VAL A 382 -21.94 18.75 -0.21
CA VAL A 382 -20.75 17.89 -0.36
C VAL A 382 -21.01 16.52 0.26
N ASP A 383 -20.67 15.47 -0.48
CA ASP A 383 -20.53 14.12 0.05
C ASP A 383 -19.09 13.90 0.53
N ALA A 384 -18.92 13.70 1.84
CA ALA A 384 -17.61 13.50 2.46
C ALA A 384 -17.14 12.04 2.45
N THR A 385 -17.88 11.12 1.84
CA THR A 385 -17.44 9.73 1.72
C THR A 385 -16.22 9.60 0.79
N ASN A 386 -15.35 8.63 1.08
CA ASN A 386 -14.20 8.35 0.22
C ASN A 386 -14.64 7.50 -0.97
N ALA A 387 -14.03 7.76 -2.13
CA ALA A 387 -14.35 7.04 -3.38
C ALA A 387 -14.07 5.53 -3.31
N THR A 388 -13.16 5.10 -2.44
CA THR A 388 -12.74 3.70 -2.30
C THR A 388 -13.41 2.97 -1.13
N ALA A 389 -14.04 3.68 -0.19
CA ALA A 389 -14.75 3.06 0.92
C ALA A 389 -15.72 4.07 1.58
N PRO A 390 -16.92 3.64 2.00
CA PRO A 390 -17.80 4.50 2.79
C PRO A 390 -17.17 4.79 4.15
N THR A 391 -16.85 6.06 4.43
CA THR A 391 -16.21 6.48 5.67
C THR A 391 -16.99 7.59 6.36
N LYS A 392 -17.04 7.57 7.69
CA LYS A 392 -17.61 8.63 8.52
C LYS A 392 -16.60 9.74 8.78
N LEU A 393 -16.91 10.96 8.33
CA LEU A 393 -16.11 12.14 8.68
C LEU A 393 -16.43 12.56 10.12
N ILE A 394 -15.40 12.83 10.92
CA ILE A 394 -15.48 13.35 12.28
C ILE A 394 -14.63 14.61 12.37
N VAL A 395 -15.23 15.69 12.86
CA VAL A 395 -14.53 16.96 13.09
C VAL A 395 -14.15 17.06 14.56
N VAL A 396 -12.87 17.29 14.85
CA VAL A 396 -12.33 17.38 16.21
C VAL A 396 -11.85 18.81 16.49
N PRO A 397 -12.52 19.56 17.39
CA PRO A 397 -12.22 20.96 17.61
C PRO A 397 -11.02 21.14 18.54
N ASN A 398 -10.08 22.00 18.15
CA ASN A 398 -9.09 22.52 19.09
C ASN A 398 -9.74 23.53 20.03
N THR A 399 -9.31 23.52 21.29
CA THR A 399 -9.69 24.49 22.34
C THR A 399 -8.42 24.97 23.04
N ALA A 400 -8.53 25.93 23.96
CA ALA A 400 -7.38 26.39 24.74
C ALA A 400 -6.72 25.23 25.53
N GLU A 401 -7.52 24.24 25.93
CA GLU A 401 -7.11 23.10 26.73
C GLU A 401 -6.70 21.88 25.88
N THR A 402 -7.13 21.79 24.61
CA THR A 402 -6.91 20.60 23.77
C THR A 402 -6.46 20.94 22.35
N HIS A 403 -5.35 20.35 21.92
CA HIS A 403 -4.87 20.34 20.54
C HIS A 403 -5.01 18.93 19.96
N ASN A 404 -5.66 18.79 18.81
CA ASN A 404 -5.86 17.52 18.14
C ASN A 404 -4.81 17.30 17.05
N LEU A 405 -4.36 16.05 16.89
CA LEU A 405 -3.45 15.60 15.84
C LEU A 405 -4.01 14.32 15.20
N VAL A 406 -3.97 14.19 13.87
CA VAL A 406 -4.56 13.04 13.14
C VAL A 406 -3.46 12.18 12.51
N VAL A 407 -3.59 10.85 12.56
CA VAL A 407 -2.67 9.88 11.93
C VAL A 407 -3.42 8.62 11.44
N CYS A 408 -2.84 7.82 10.55
CA CYS A 408 -3.17 6.37 10.40
C CYS A 408 -1.90 5.58 10.68
N THR A 409 -1.75 5.01 11.87
CA THR A 409 -0.54 4.25 12.22
C THR A 409 -0.33 3.02 11.35
N LEU A 410 -1.42 2.37 10.90
CA LEU A 410 -1.38 1.15 10.08
C LEU A 410 -1.11 1.43 8.60
N CYS A 411 -1.29 2.67 8.14
CA CYS A 411 -1.50 2.95 6.72
C CYS A 411 -1.29 4.43 6.35
N SER A 412 -2.34 5.06 5.84
CA SER A 412 -2.44 6.44 5.33
C SER A 412 -3.91 6.90 5.22
N CYS A 413 -4.85 6.31 5.98
CA CYS A 413 -6.29 6.65 5.94
C CYS A 413 -6.51 8.17 6.09
N TYR A 414 -7.12 8.80 5.09
CA TYR A 414 -7.20 10.26 4.98
C TYR A 414 -8.55 10.72 4.38
N PRO A 415 -9.09 11.91 4.72
CA PRO A 415 -10.33 12.43 4.14
C PRO A 415 -10.10 13.06 2.74
N LEU A 416 -9.88 12.22 1.73
CA LEU A 416 -9.49 12.64 0.37
C LEU A 416 -10.49 13.61 -0.28
N SER A 417 -11.79 13.37 -0.06
CA SER A 417 -12.89 14.20 -0.60
C SER A 417 -12.90 15.63 -0.05
N ILE A 418 -12.21 15.90 1.05
CA ILE A 418 -12.19 17.21 1.73
C ILE A 418 -10.81 17.88 1.66
N LEU A 419 -9.74 17.08 1.72
CA LEU A 419 -8.37 17.59 1.85
C LEU A 419 -7.44 17.25 0.67
N GLY A 420 -7.95 16.60 -0.39
CA GLY A 420 -7.12 16.13 -1.51
C GLY A 420 -6.22 14.95 -1.11
N LEU A 421 -5.16 14.69 -1.88
CA LEU A 421 -4.21 13.61 -1.56
C LEU A 421 -3.44 13.89 -0.26
N SER A 422 -3.22 12.83 0.53
CA SER A 422 -2.39 12.91 1.74
C SER A 422 -0.92 13.23 1.39
N PRO A 423 -0.25 14.12 2.15
CA PRO A 423 1.14 14.48 1.89
C PRO A 423 2.11 13.31 2.09
N ALA A 424 3.31 13.44 1.52
CA ALA A 424 4.35 12.41 1.61
C ALA A 424 4.67 12.05 3.08
N TRP A 425 4.90 13.05 3.93
CA TRP A 425 5.21 12.86 5.34
C TRP A 425 4.09 12.16 6.14
N TYR A 426 2.83 12.28 5.74
CA TYR A 426 1.73 11.59 6.43
C TYR A 426 1.80 10.06 6.26
N LYS A 427 2.38 9.62 5.13
CA LYS A 427 2.58 8.20 4.79
C LYS A 427 3.89 7.64 5.37
N ASP A 428 4.80 8.52 5.81
CA ASP A 428 6.10 8.16 6.36
C ASP A 428 5.93 7.34 7.65
N ILE A 429 6.70 6.24 7.75
CA ILE A 429 6.60 5.32 8.88
C ILE A 429 7.01 5.97 10.21
N ARG A 430 7.89 6.97 10.19
CA ARG A 430 8.33 7.72 11.37
C ARG A 430 7.24 8.67 11.83
N TYR A 431 6.56 9.38 10.92
CA TYR A 431 5.39 10.18 11.30
C TYR A 431 4.34 9.30 11.99
N ARG A 432 4.00 8.17 11.35
CA ARG A 432 3.04 7.20 11.87
C ARG A 432 3.44 6.64 13.24
N ALA A 433 4.70 6.28 13.42
CA ALA A 433 5.20 5.78 14.70
C ALA A 433 5.21 6.85 15.80
N ARG A 434 5.68 8.05 15.48
CA ARG A 434 5.93 9.13 16.44
C ARG A 434 4.67 9.88 16.85
N ALA A 435 3.68 10.01 15.97
CA ALA A 435 2.45 10.74 16.26
C ALA A 435 1.76 10.25 17.54
N VAL A 436 1.71 8.92 17.75
CA VAL A 436 1.04 8.31 18.92
C VAL A 436 1.93 8.16 20.15
N ARG A 437 3.24 8.47 20.05
CA ARG A 437 4.21 8.22 21.15
C ARG A 437 4.97 9.46 21.59
N THR A 438 5.40 10.30 20.67
CA THR A 438 6.16 11.53 20.94
C THR A 438 5.55 12.74 20.20
N PRO A 439 4.23 13.01 20.32
CA PRO A 439 3.55 14.02 19.52
C PRO A 439 4.12 15.44 19.72
N ARG A 440 4.53 15.82 20.94
CA ARG A 440 5.11 17.15 21.18
C ARG A 440 6.42 17.37 20.41
N SER A 441 7.33 16.39 20.44
CA SER A 441 8.61 16.53 19.72
C SER A 441 8.40 16.44 18.22
N LEU A 442 7.45 15.62 17.76
CA LEU A 442 7.02 15.57 16.37
C LEU A 442 6.52 16.93 15.89
N LEU A 443 5.57 17.55 16.59
CA LEU A 443 5.03 18.87 16.23
C LEU A 443 6.11 19.95 16.21
N ALA A 444 7.08 19.89 17.13
CA ALA A 444 8.21 20.82 17.14
C ALA A 444 9.07 20.72 15.87
N GLU A 445 9.21 19.54 15.25
CA GLU A 445 9.88 19.40 13.95
C GLU A 445 9.10 20.02 12.79
N PHE A 446 7.77 20.05 12.89
CA PHE A 446 6.91 20.83 11.99
C PHE A 446 6.91 22.33 12.32
N GLY A 447 7.66 22.79 13.32
CA GLY A 447 7.72 24.18 13.76
C GLY A 447 6.57 24.60 14.69
N THR A 448 5.76 23.66 15.17
CA THR A 448 4.62 23.92 16.05
C THR A 448 4.91 23.53 17.49
N VAL A 449 4.95 24.52 18.37
CA VAL A 449 5.15 24.32 19.81
C VAL A 449 3.81 24.47 20.52
N ILE A 450 3.30 23.36 21.05
CA ILE A 450 2.07 23.33 21.84
C ILE A 450 2.42 23.59 23.31
N PRO A 451 1.75 24.53 24.02
CA PRO A 451 1.97 24.79 25.43
C PRO A 451 1.91 23.53 26.30
N GLU A 452 2.65 23.51 27.40
CA GLU A 452 2.79 22.32 28.25
C GLU A 452 1.46 21.94 28.92
N GLU A 453 0.66 22.94 29.27
CA GLU A 453 -0.66 22.84 29.87
C GLU A 453 -1.76 22.39 28.88
N THR A 454 -1.57 22.60 27.58
CA THR A 454 -2.52 22.17 26.55
C THR A 454 -2.36 20.67 26.31
N THR A 455 -3.43 19.90 26.45
CA THR A 455 -3.44 18.46 26.18
C THR A 455 -3.38 18.19 24.69
N ILE A 456 -2.56 17.23 24.26
CA ILE A 456 -2.58 16.74 22.87
C ILE A 456 -3.41 15.47 22.80
N CYS A 457 -4.44 15.47 21.95
CA CYS A 457 -5.27 14.31 21.64
C CYS A 457 -4.95 13.79 20.23
N VAL A 458 -4.41 12.58 20.15
CA VAL A 458 -4.03 11.97 18.86
C VAL A 458 -5.16 11.05 18.39
N HIS A 459 -5.67 11.28 17.19
CA HIS A 459 -6.73 10.50 16.55
C HIS A 459 -6.12 9.56 15.52
N ASP A 460 -6.07 8.27 15.85
CA ASP A 460 -5.58 7.23 14.95
C ASP A 460 -6.73 6.66 14.11
N SER A 461 -6.64 6.82 12.79
CA SER A 461 -7.68 6.52 11.80
C SER A 461 -7.68 5.04 11.39
N THR A 462 -7.85 4.15 12.37
CA THR A 462 -7.73 2.69 12.23
C THR A 462 -8.96 2.00 11.63
N ALA A 463 -10.10 2.68 11.62
CA ALA A 463 -11.39 2.14 11.17
C ALA A 463 -12.02 3.00 10.06
N ASP A 464 -13.32 2.84 9.85
CA ASP A 464 -14.08 3.55 8.81
C ASP A 464 -14.43 5.01 9.19
N CYS A 465 -13.61 5.63 10.03
CA CYS A 465 -13.69 7.05 10.38
C CYS A 465 -12.53 7.82 9.75
N ARG A 466 -12.78 9.07 9.35
CA ARG A 466 -11.75 10.02 8.92
C ARG A 466 -11.88 11.28 9.76
N TYR A 467 -10.75 11.78 10.25
CA TYR A 467 -10.72 12.94 11.12
C TYR A 467 -10.22 14.16 10.38
N ILE A 468 -10.80 15.30 10.73
CA ILE A 468 -10.28 16.62 10.37
C ILE A 468 -10.28 17.49 11.62
N VAL A 469 -9.18 18.20 11.85
CA VAL A 469 -9.06 19.16 12.94
C VAL A 469 -9.82 20.42 12.56
N LEU A 470 -10.67 20.91 13.47
CA LEU A 470 -11.20 22.27 13.42
C LEU A 470 -10.28 23.14 14.30
N PRO A 471 -9.28 23.84 13.72
CA PRO A 471 -8.35 24.65 14.49
C PRO A 471 -9.07 25.83 15.16
N GLN A 472 -8.42 26.42 16.16
CA GLN A 472 -8.91 27.66 16.75
C GLN A 472 -8.75 28.81 15.77
N ARG A 473 -9.73 29.72 15.75
CA ARG A 473 -9.65 30.96 14.98
C ARG A 473 -8.54 31.84 15.56
N PRO A 474 -7.59 32.33 14.74
CA PRO A 474 -6.55 33.23 15.23
C PRO A 474 -7.13 34.53 15.80
N TYR A 475 -6.57 35.00 16.91
CA TYR A 475 -6.85 36.33 17.46
C TYR A 475 -6.47 37.44 16.45
N GLY A 476 -7.19 38.57 16.46
CA GLY A 476 -6.93 39.67 15.53
C GLY A 476 -7.60 39.50 14.17
N THR A 477 -8.46 38.49 14.02
CA THR A 477 -9.25 38.27 12.81
C THR A 477 -10.70 38.73 12.97
N GLU A 478 -11.02 39.51 14.00
CA GLU A 478 -12.38 40.02 14.26
C GLU A 478 -12.90 40.80 13.04
N GLY A 479 -14.13 40.48 12.60
CA GLY A 479 -14.76 41.13 11.45
C GLY A 479 -14.25 40.69 10.07
N TRP A 480 -13.27 39.78 9.99
CA TRP A 480 -12.81 39.22 8.71
C TRP A 480 -13.93 38.45 8.01
N SER A 481 -13.92 38.47 6.67
CA SER A 481 -14.88 37.70 5.89
C SER A 481 -14.57 36.21 5.96
N GLU A 482 -15.57 35.35 5.68
CA GLU A 482 -15.38 33.90 5.59
C GLU A 482 -14.27 33.54 4.57
N LYS A 483 -14.17 34.30 3.48
CA LYS A 483 -13.14 34.10 2.46
C LYS A 483 -11.74 34.38 3.01
N ASP A 484 -11.55 35.53 3.65
CA ASP A 484 -10.23 35.91 4.20
C ASP A 484 -9.81 34.96 5.34
N LEU A 485 -10.78 34.46 6.12
CA LEU A 485 -10.51 33.45 7.14
C LEU A 485 -10.08 32.11 6.53
N ALA A 486 -10.67 31.70 5.41
CA ALA A 486 -10.30 30.46 4.75
C ALA A 486 -8.84 30.50 4.24
N GLU A 487 -8.32 31.66 3.87
CA GLU A 487 -6.92 31.82 3.44
C GLU A 487 -5.89 31.51 4.55
N LEU A 488 -6.31 31.57 5.82
CA LEU A 488 -5.46 31.22 6.97
C LEU A 488 -5.41 29.70 7.24
N VAL A 489 -6.34 28.93 6.67
CA VAL A 489 -6.51 27.51 6.99
C VAL A 489 -5.76 26.66 5.99
N THR A 490 -4.66 26.07 6.44
CA THR A 490 -3.85 25.14 5.65
C THR A 490 -4.24 23.67 5.91
N ARG A 491 -3.79 22.78 5.03
CA ARG A 491 -4.00 21.32 5.11
C ARG A 491 -3.40 20.81 6.40
N ASP A 492 -2.22 21.33 6.70
CA ASP A 492 -1.41 20.99 7.85
C ASP A 492 -2.09 21.42 9.15
N SER A 493 -2.83 22.54 9.17
CA SER A 493 -3.65 22.92 10.32
C SER A 493 -4.89 22.05 10.52
N MET A 494 -5.44 21.50 9.43
CA MET A 494 -6.56 20.55 9.46
C MET A 494 -6.13 19.10 9.74
N ILE A 495 -4.83 18.78 9.63
CA ILE A 495 -4.24 17.54 10.16
C ILE A 495 -3.83 17.72 11.64
N GLY A 496 -3.55 18.96 12.04
CA GLY A 496 -3.12 19.33 13.39
C GLY A 496 -1.61 19.36 13.57
N VAL A 497 -0.83 19.39 12.48
CA VAL A 497 0.63 19.58 12.57
C VAL A 497 1.03 21.06 12.66
N HIS A 498 0.14 21.97 12.23
CA HIS A 498 0.27 23.42 12.35
C HIS A 498 -0.91 24.08 13.06
N VAL A 499 -0.73 25.33 13.46
CA VAL A 499 -1.82 26.21 13.97
C VAL A 499 -1.95 27.40 13.02
N PRO A 500 -3.17 27.78 12.58
CA PRO A 500 -3.38 28.95 11.73
C PRO A 500 -2.83 30.23 12.38
N SER A 501 -2.24 31.10 11.57
CA SER A 501 -1.64 32.37 12.03
C SER A 501 -1.91 33.48 11.02
N ILE A 502 -2.08 34.71 11.51
CA ILE A 502 -2.17 35.92 10.67
C ILE A 502 -0.82 36.30 10.04
N THR A 503 0.28 35.75 10.56
CA THR A 503 1.62 35.90 9.97
C THR A 503 1.92 34.66 9.13
N PRO A 504 2.37 34.82 7.87
CA PRO A 504 2.83 33.69 7.06
C PRO A 504 3.91 32.90 7.81
N GLN A 505 3.76 31.57 7.86
CA GLN A 505 4.74 30.65 8.46
C GLN A 505 5.79 30.22 7.44
#